data_AF-A0A383BXJ4-F1
#
_entry.id   AF-A0A383BXJ4-F1
#
_cell.length_a   1.000
_cell.length_b   1.000
_cell.length_c   1.000
_cell.angle_alpha   90.00
_cell.angle_beta   90.00
_cell.angle_gamma   90.00
#
_symmetry.space_group_name_H-M   'P 1'
#
loop_
_entity.id
_entity.type
_entity.pdbx_description
1 polymer ?
#
loop_
_entity_poly.entity_id
_entity_poly.type
_entity_poly.pdbx_seq_one_letter_code
_entity_poly.pdbx_strand_id
1 'polypeptide(L)'
;QVGFAGMPSYNGVTKTYAISMPFAISKYSKKKGAAWEFLKWLSNPAMDKANAIERKVAGKKIVNNVVTHISSLRDPDVNAANDGIQAAAWESLKESDIMPQIQEWPEVGDVLSASIAKAAAGGDVRKLMAEAAERSNRILKRAGRIK
;
A
#
# COMPACT_ATOMS: atom_id res chain seq x y z
N GLN A 1 -1.70 -24.15 0.23
CA GLN A 1 -0.64 -23.20 0.60
C GLN A 1 0.13 -23.76 1.79
N VAL A 2 1.46 -23.62 1.84
CA VAL A 2 2.30 -24.21 2.92
C VAL A 2 2.61 -23.26 4.09
N GLY A 3 2.36 -21.96 3.93
CA GLY A 3 2.50 -20.94 4.98
C GLY A 3 2.65 -19.53 4.41
N PHE A 4 2.81 -18.55 5.31
CA PHE A 4 3.20 -17.18 5.00
C PHE A 4 4.48 -16.83 5.74
N ALA A 5 5.35 -16.04 5.10
CA ALA A 5 6.54 -15.48 5.71
C ALA A 5 6.67 -14.01 5.28
N GLY A 6 7.35 -13.21 6.10
CA GLY A 6 7.62 -11.82 5.78
C GLY A 6 8.53 -11.67 4.57
N MET A 7 8.56 -10.47 3.99
CA MET A 7 9.46 -10.13 2.89
C MET A 7 10.93 -10.32 3.29
N PRO A 8 11.75 -10.96 2.43
CA PRO A 8 13.18 -11.08 2.68
C PRO A 8 13.86 -9.72 2.81
N SER A 9 14.87 -9.63 3.68
CA SER A 9 15.70 -8.45 3.81
C SER A 9 16.78 -8.39 2.73
N TYR A 10 17.17 -7.18 2.32
CA TYR A 10 18.38 -6.94 1.55
C TYR A 10 19.37 -6.16 2.42
N ASN A 11 20.59 -6.66 2.59
CA ASN A 11 21.61 -6.08 3.48
C ASN A 11 21.11 -5.80 4.92
N GLY A 12 20.32 -6.73 5.48
CA GLY A 12 19.81 -6.64 6.85
C GLY A 12 18.63 -5.67 7.04
N VAL A 13 18.14 -5.04 5.98
CA VAL A 13 16.98 -4.14 6.02
C VAL A 13 15.84 -4.73 5.21
N THR A 14 14.68 -4.91 5.85
CA THR A 14 13.42 -5.17 5.15
C THR A 14 12.71 -3.84 4.95
N LYS A 15 12.52 -3.45 3.70
CA LYS A 15 11.62 -2.35 3.33
C LYS A 15 10.63 -2.84 2.31
N THR A 16 9.35 -2.58 2.57
CA THR A 16 8.27 -2.77 1.61
C THR A 16 7.60 -1.43 1.35
N TYR A 17 6.71 -1.40 0.37
CA TYR A 17 5.73 -0.34 0.29
C TYR A 17 4.46 -0.76 1.05
N ALA A 18 3.91 0.16 1.84
CA ALA A 18 2.55 0.06 2.34
C ALA A 18 1.58 0.63 1.30
N ILE A 19 0.51 -0.08 0.99
CA ILE A 19 -0.55 0.44 0.11
C ILE A 19 -1.33 1.50 0.89
N SER A 20 -1.40 2.71 0.33
CA SER A 20 -2.31 3.75 0.81
C SER A 20 -3.61 3.70 0.00
N MET A 21 -4.75 3.51 0.67
CA MET A 21 -6.09 3.55 0.06
C MET A 21 -6.92 4.65 0.71
N PRO A 22 -6.68 5.94 0.38
CA PRO A 22 -7.39 7.04 1.00
C PRO A 22 -8.85 7.08 0.54
N PHE A 23 -9.76 7.31 1.50
CA PHE A 23 -11.14 7.67 1.20
C PHE A 23 -11.29 9.19 1.16
N ALA A 24 -12.03 9.70 0.18
CA ALA A 24 -12.23 11.13 0.00
C ALA A 24 -13.70 11.48 -0.26
N ILE A 25 -14.13 12.63 0.24
CA ILE A 25 -15.44 13.21 -0.08
C ILE A 25 -15.27 14.24 -1.19
N SER A 26 -15.98 14.05 -2.31
CA SER A 26 -15.97 15.02 -3.40
C SER A 26 -16.34 16.42 -2.91
N LYS A 27 -15.56 17.42 -3.32
CA LYS A 27 -15.85 18.85 -3.06
C LYS A 27 -17.25 19.25 -3.56
N TYR A 28 -17.76 18.58 -4.60
CA TYR A 28 -19.05 18.86 -5.22
C TYR A 28 -20.22 18.07 -4.60
N SER A 29 -19.97 17.19 -3.63
CA SER A 29 -21.04 16.43 -2.97
C SER A 29 -22.02 17.38 -2.26
N LYS A 30 -23.31 17.18 -2.49
CA LYS A 30 -24.40 17.86 -1.77
C LYS A 30 -24.72 17.20 -0.41
N LYS A 31 -24.10 16.06 -0.10
CA LYS A 31 -24.39 15.22 1.09
C LYS A 31 -23.12 14.95 1.91
N LYS A 32 -22.26 15.96 2.07
CA LYS A 32 -20.96 15.82 2.77
C LYS A 32 -21.09 15.30 4.21
N GLY A 33 -22.12 15.74 4.94
CA GLY A 33 -22.38 15.26 6.31
C GLY A 33 -22.67 13.75 6.35
N ALA A 34 -23.60 13.28 5.52
CA ALA A 34 -23.90 11.84 5.43
C ALA A 34 -22.69 11.02 4.94
N ALA A 35 -21.94 11.55 3.97
CA ALA A 35 -20.70 10.90 3.52
C ALA A 35 -19.65 10.82 4.64
N TRP A 36 -19.55 11.85 5.49
CA TRP A 36 -18.67 11.84 6.65
C TRP A 36 -19.09 10.80 7.70
N GLU A 37 -20.37 10.69 8.00
CA GLU A 37 -20.89 9.64 8.89
C GLU A 37 -20.57 8.23 8.35
N PHE A 38 -20.71 8.02 7.04
CA PHE A 38 -20.32 6.77 6.41
C PHE A 38 -18.81 6.50 6.53
N LEU A 39 -17.96 7.49 6.31
CA LEU A 39 -16.51 7.32 6.46
C LEU A 39 -16.12 6.97 7.90
N LYS A 40 -16.74 7.58 8.91
CA LYS A 40 -16.51 7.20 10.32
C LYS A 40 -16.90 5.75 10.61
N TRP A 41 -18.04 5.30 10.07
CA TRP A 41 -18.47 3.91 10.19
C TRP A 41 -17.50 2.96 9.49
N LEU A 42 -17.09 3.30 8.26
CA LEU A 42 -16.17 2.52 7.45
C LEU A 42 -14.78 2.38 8.10
N SER A 43 -14.28 3.45 8.71
CA SER A 43 -12.97 3.48 9.37
C SER A 43 -13.01 3.02 10.83
N ASN A 44 -14.14 2.50 11.33
CA ASN A 44 -14.27 2.04 12.71
C ASN A 44 -13.40 0.79 12.94
N PRO A 45 -12.50 0.78 13.94
CA PRO A 45 -11.62 -0.38 14.20
C PRO A 45 -12.37 -1.70 14.43
N ALA A 46 -13.55 -1.66 15.06
CA ALA A 46 -14.35 -2.86 15.26
C ALA A 46 -14.89 -3.41 13.93
N MET A 47 -15.25 -2.52 13.00
CA MET A 47 -15.69 -2.91 11.65
C MET A 47 -14.52 -3.42 10.81
N ASP A 48 -13.34 -2.81 10.92
CA ASP A 48 -12.11 -3.27 10.26
C ASP A 48 -11.77 -4.72 10.67
N LYS A 49 -11.83 -5.04 11.97
CA LYS A 49 -11.68 -6.42 12.48
C LYS A 49 -12.78 -7.35 11.96
N ALA A 50 -14.06 -6.96 12.08
CA ALA A 50 -15.19 -7.78 11.64
C ALA A 50 -15.08 -8.12 10.14
N ASN A 51 -14.75 -7.14 9.31
CA ASN A 51 -14.58 -7.29 7.87
C ASN A 51 -13.44 -8.25 7.48
N ALA A 52 -12.41 -8.41 8.33
CA ALA A 52 -11.31 -9.34 8.10
C ALA A 52 -11.58 -10.76 8.63
N ILE A 53 -12.57 -10.96 9.50
CA ILE A 53 -12.90 -12.24 10.13
C ILE A 53 -14.16 -12.85 9.52
N GLU A 54 -15.21 -12.05 9.31
CA GLU A 54 -16.52 -12.53 8.87
C GLU A 54 -16.43 -13.21 7.49
N ARG A 55 -16.96 -14.43 7.41
CA ARG A 55 -16.92 -15.24 6.18
C ARG A 55 -18.25 -15.28 5.43
N LYS A 56 -19.32 -14.73 6.01
CA LYS A 56 -20.65 -14.69 5.41
C LYS A 56 -21.41 -13.46 5.85
N VAL A 57 -21.81 -12.63 4.88
CA VAL A 57 -22.64 -11.43 5.12
C VAL A 57 -23.84 -11.48 4.18
N ALA A 58 -25.04 -11.28 4.73
CA ALA A 58 -26.30 -11.30 3.97
C ALA A 58 -26.44 -12.54 3.05
N GLY A 59 -26.05 -13.71 3.54
CA GLY A 59 -26.12 -14.97 2.78
C GLY A 59 -24.95 -15.21 1.81
N LYS A 60 -24.10 -14.22 1.55
CA LYS A 60 -22.98 -14.32 0.59
C LYS A 60 -21.69 -14.64 1.30
N LYS A 61 -20.91 -15.58 0.75
CA LYS A 61 -19.55 -15.86 1.22
C LYS A 61 -18.65 -14.68 0.87
N ILE A 62 -17.87 -14.22 1.84
CA ILE A 62 -16.88 -13.16 1.68
C ILE A 62 -15.56 -13.69 2.23
N VAL A 63 -14.47 -13.38 1.53
CA VAL A 63 -13.11 -13.63 2.02
C VAL A 63 -12.35 -12.33 1.85
N ASN A 64 -12.01 -11.71 2.97
CA ASN A 64 -11.15 -10.53 3.03
C ASN A 64 -10.20 -10.70 4.22
N ASN A 65 -8.93 -10.33 4.00
CA ASN A 65 -7.86 -10.35 4.99
C ASN A 65 -7.20 -8.97 5.15
N VAL A 66 -7.64 -7.99 4.36
CA VAL A 66 -7.10 -6.63 4.36
C VAL A 66 -7.69 -5.85 5.53
N VAL A 67 -6.79 -5.28 6.32
CA VAL A 67 -7.09 -4.42 7.47
C VAL A 67 -6.36 -3.09 7.32
N THR A 68 -6.95 -2.04 7.87
CA THR A 68 -6.45 -0.66 7.73
C THR A 68 -5.93 -0.07 9.03
N HIS A 69 -6.16 -0.75 10.16
CA HIS A 69 -5.62 -0.36 11.46
C HIS A 69 -4.50 -1.31 11.92
N ILE A 70 -3.45 -0.76 12.54
CA ILE A 70 -2.37 -1.55 13.14
C ILE A 70 -2.92 -2.48 14.24
N SER A 71 -3.93 -2.04 14.99
CA SER A 71 -4.58 -2.86 16.02
C SER A 71 -5.19 -4.12 15.41
N SER A 72 -5.91 -4.01 14.30
CA SER A 72 -6.49 -5.15 13.57
C SER A 72 -5.42 -6.03 12.92
N LEU A 73 -4.35 -5.43 12.38
CA LEU A 73 -3.23 -6.18 11.78
C LEU A 73 -2.47 -7.01 12.80
N ARG A 74 -2.47 -6.61 14.07
CA ARG A 74 -1.79 -7.34 15.16
C ARG A 74 -2.76 -8.15 16.02
N ASP A 75 -4.04 -8.18 15.66
CA ASP A 75 -5.07 -8.88 16.42
C ASP A 75 -4.96 -10.41 16.19
N PRO A 76 -4.90 -11.22 17.26
CA PRO A 76 -4.72 -12.67 17.14
C PRO A 76 -5.92 -13.37 16.49
N ASP A 77 -7.15 -12.86 16.66
CA ASP A 77 -8.33 -13.45 16.05
C ASP A 77 -8.35 -13.17 14.55
N VAL A 78 -7.95 -11.96 14.14
CA VAL A 78 -7.78 -11.62 12.72
C VAL A 78 -6.72 -12.52 12.09
N ASN A 79 -5.58 -12.69 12.76
CA ASN A 79 -4.50 -13.55 12.26
C ASN A 79 -4.94 -15.02 12.15
N ALA A 80 -5.64 -15.54 13.16
CA ALA A 80 -6.16 -16.90 13.17
C ALA A 80 -7.22 -17.13 12.08
N ALA A 81 -8.10 -16.16 11.85
CA ALA A 81 -9.12 -16.25 10.81
C ALA A 81 -8.51 -16.31 9.39
N ASN A 82 -7.29 -15.81 9.21
CA ASN A 82 -6.64 -15.61 7.92
C ASN A 82 -5.32 -16.41 7.79
N ASP A 83 -5.22 -17.55 8.48
CA ASP A 83 -4.13 -18.53 8.33
C ASP A 83 -2.72 -17.94 8.58
N GLY A 84 -2.61 -16.97 9.48
CA GLY A 84 -1.32 -16.41 9.92
C GLY A 84 -0.73 -15.31 9.03
N ILE A 85 -1.44 -14.88 7.97
CA ILE A 85 -0.90 -13.88 7.04
C ILE A 85 -0.61 -12.52 7.70
N GLN A 86 -1.40 -12.12 8.70
CA GLN A 86 -1.28 -10.80 9.33
C GLN A 86 0.02 -10.68 10.12
N ALA A 87 0.44 -11.72 10.82
CA ALA A 87 1.73 -11.75 11.50
C ALA A 87 2.89 -11.62 10.50
N ALA A 88 2.85 -12.36 9.39
CA ALA A 88 3.84 -12.26 8.32
C ALA A 88 3.87 -10.88 7.65
N ALA A 89 2.68 -10.30 7.43
CA ALA A 89 2.52 -8.96 6.88
C ALA A 89 3.06 -7.89 7.83
N TRP A 90 2.81 -7.99 9.14
CA TRP A 90 3.33 -7.04 10.14
C TRP A 90 4.86 -6.99 10.15
N GLU A 91 5.53 -8.14 10.11
CA GLU A 91 7.00 -8.20 10.04
C GLU A 91 7.56 -7.48 8.81
N SER A 92 6.79 -7.47 7.72
CA SER A 92 7.15 -6.79 6.49
C SER A 92 6.83 -5.29 6.58
N LEU A 93 5.64 -4.93 7.11
CA LEU A 93 5.08 -3.57 7.03
C LEU A 93 5.54 -2.61 8.12
N LYS A 94 6.10 -3.08 9.24
CA LYS A 94 6.44 -2.24 10.40
C LYS A 94 7.46 -1.13 10.09
N GLU A 95 8.32 -1.35 9.09
CA GLU A 95 9.32 -0.38 8.60
C GLU A 95 8.97 0.20 7.22
N SER A 96 7.75 -0.04 6.74
CA SER A 96 7.35 0.32 5.37
C SER A 96 6.93 1.78 5.26
N ASP A 97 7.29 2.35 4.11
CA ASP A 97 6.86 3.68 3.69
C ASP A 97 5.69 3.56 2.69
N ILE A 98 4.88 4.60 2.58
CA ILE A 98 3.93 4.73 1.47
C ILE A 98 4.62 5.34 0.25
N MET A 99 4.05 5.12 -0.94
CA MET A 99 4.50 5.80 -2.15
C MET A 99 4.34 7.33 -2.02
N PRO A 100 5.23 8.14 -2.64
CA PRO A 100 5.12 9.59 -2.64
C PRO A 100 3.74 10.09 -3.10
N GLN A 101 3.10 10.94 -2.31
CA GLN A 101 1.80 11.54 -2.62
C GLN A 101 1.95 12.90 -3.32
N ILE A 102 2.77 12.96 -4.36
CA ILE A 102 2.93 14.14 -5.21
C ILE A 102 2.27 13.92 -6.58
N GLN A 103 1.83 14.99 -7.22
CA GLN A 103 1.14 14.91 -8.52
C GLN A 103 2.02 14.31 -9.62
N GLU A 104 3.34 14.48 -9.50
CA GLU A 104 4.33 14.02 -10.47
C GLU A 104 4.72 12.54 -10.27
N TRP A 105 4.28 11.92 -9.16
CA TRP A 105 4.67 10.55 -8.82
C TRP A 105 4.32 9.53 -9.90
N PRO A 106 3.14 9.56 -10.57
CA PRO A 106 2.86 8.62 -11.67
C PRO A 106 3.90 8.67 -12.80
N GLU A 107 4.29 9.87 -13.23
CA GLU A 107 5.29 10.04 -14.31
C GLU A 107 6.68 9.60 -13.86
N VAL A 108 7.06 9.89 -12.61
CA VAL A 108 8.31 9.39 -12.01
C VAL A 108 8.29 7.86 -11.90
N GLY A 109 7.16 7.29 -11.49
CA GLY A 109 6.95 5.85 -11.37
C GLY A 109 7.08 5.12 -12.71
N ASP A 110 6.55 5.69 -13.79
CA ASP A 110 6.68 5.15 -15.15
C ASP A 110 8.14 5.11 -15.62
N VAL A 111 8.91 6.18 -15.35
CA VAL A 111 10.34 6.24 -15.64
C VAL A 111 11.11 5.13 -14.91
N LEU A 112 10.82 4.94 -13.62
CA LEU A 112 11.45 3.89 -12.81
C LEU A 112 11.07 2.49 -13.31
N SER A 113 9.78 2.24 -13.54
CA SER A 113 9.24 0.97 -14.01
C SER A 113 9.87 0.54 -15.34
N ALA A 114 9.92 1.44 -16.32
CA ALA A 114 10.54 1.17 -17.61
C ALA A 114 12.05 0.86 -17.49
N SER A 115 12.75 1.54 -16.58
CA SER A 115 14.18 1.34 -16.37
C SER A 115 14.48 0.02 -15.65
N ILE A 116 13.65 -0.37 -14.68
CA ILE A 116 13.70 -1.67 -14.00
C ILE A 116 13.45 -2.80 -15.00
N ALA A 117 12.45 -2.67 -15.86
CA ALA A 117 12.16 -3.68 -16.88
C ALA A 117 13.35 -3.90 -17.84
N LYS A 118 14.02 -2.83 -18.27
CA LYS A 118 15.23 -2.92 -19.11
C LYS A 118 16.41 -3.55 -18.37
N ALA A 119 16.59 -3.21 -17.10
CA ALA A 119 17.63 -3.80 -16.26
C ALA A 119 17.39 -5.31 -16.08
N ALA A 120 16.14 -5.71 -15.82
CA ALA A 120 15.75 -7.12 -15.73
C ALA A 120 15.96 -7.89 -17.04
N ALA A 121 15.85 -7.22 -18.18
CA ALA A 121 16.14 -7.80 -19.51
C ALA A 121 17.64 -7.89 -19.84
N GLY A 122 18.54 -7.63 -18.89
CA GLY A 122 20.00 -7.75 -19.05
C GLY A 122 20.72 -6.44 -19.39
N GLY A 123 20.06 -5.29 -19.29
CA GLY A 123 20.71 -3.99 -19.44
C GLY A 123 21.64 -3.63 -18.27
N ASP A 124 22.53 -2.65 -18.49
CA ASP A 124 23.40 -2.12 -17.43
C ASP A 124 22.57 -1.41 -16.36
N VAL A 125 22.44 -2.05 -15.20
CA VAL A 125 21.67 -1.57 -14.05
C VAL A 125 22.12 -0.18 -13.61
N ARG A 126 23.43 0.06 -13.47
CA ARG A 126 23.95 1.32 -12.93
C ARG A 126 23.65 2.46 -13.88
N LYS A 127 23.89 2.25 -15.17
CA LYS A 127 23.59 3.25 -16.21
C LYS A 127 22.09 3.55 -16.25
N LEU A 128 21.24 2.53 -16.31
CA LEU A 128 19.79 2.69 -16.41
C LEU A 128 19.20 3.42 -15.20
N MET A 129 19.66 3.11 -13.99
CA MET A 129 19.19 3.78 -12.77
C MET A 129 19.68 5.23 -12.69
N ALA A 130 20.91 5.53 -13.14
CA ALA A 130 21.40 6.91 -13.22
C ALA A 130 20.57 7.74 -14.22
N GLU A 131 20.30 7.20 -15.41
CA GLU A 131 19.45 7.86 -16.42
C GLU A 131 18.02 8.07 -15.92
N ALA A 132 17.46 7.11 -15.19
CA ALA A 132 16.15 7.23 -14.56
C ALA A 132 16.14 8.38 -13.54
N ALA A 133 17.16 8.45 -12.68
CA ALA A 133 17.29 9.52 -11.68
C ALA A 133 17.38 10.91 -12.34
N GLU A 134 18.13 11.06 -13.43
CA GLU A 134 18.20 12.31 -14.18
C GLU A 134 16.85 12.71 -14.79
N ARG A 135 16.12 11.75 -15.36
CA ARG A 135 14.78 11.98 -15.92
C ARG A 135 13.79 12.39 -14.84
N SER A 136 13.77 11.68 -13.71
CA SER A 136 12.96 12.02 -12.55
C SER A 136 13.29 13.43 -12.04
N ASN A 137 14.57 13.79 -11.95
CA ASN A 137 14.97 15.15 -11.56
C ASN A 137 14.44 16.22 -12.54
N ARG A 138 14.47 15.97 -13.85
CA ARG A 138 13.90 16.92 -14.83
C ARG A 138 12.40 17.10 -14.64
N ILE A 139 11.65 16.02 -14.38
CA ILE A 139 10.22 16.07 -14.08
C ILE A 139 9.97 16.94 -12.84
N LEU A 140 10.71 16.67 -11.76
CA LEU A 140 10.56 17.39 -10.49
C LEU A 140 10.97 18.86 -10.59
N LYS A 141 12.03 19.20 -11.35
CA LYS A 141 12.43 20.59 -11.63
C LYS A 141 11.38 21.34 -12.44
N ARG A 142 10.84 20.70 -13.49
CA ARG A 142 9.75 21.28 -14.31
C ARG A 142 8.52 21.60 -13.46
N ALA A 143 8.22 20.77 -12.47
CA ALA A 143 7.13 20.97 -11.53
C ALA A 143 7.46 21.93 -10.36
N GLY A 144 8.68 22.48 -10.29
CA GLY A 144 9.10 23.37 -9.22
C GLY A 144 9.27 22.69 -7.86
N ARG A 145 9.38 21.36 -7.80
CA ARG A 145 9.55 20.59 -6.55
C ARG A 145 10.98 20.65 -6.02
N ILE A 146 11.96 20.74 -6.93
CA ILE A 146 13.39 20.79 -6.63
C ILE A 146 14.08 21.82 -7.54
N LYS A 147 15.29 22.25 -7.15
CA LYS A 147 16.12 23.20 -7.91
C LYS A 147 17.12 22.49 -8.83
#